data_AF-A0A831KJ35-F1
#
_entry.id   AF-A0A831KJ35-F1
#
_cell.length_a   1.000
_cell.length_b   1.000
_cell.length_c   1.000
_cell.angle_alpha   90.00
_cell.angle_beta   90.00
_cell.angle_gamma   90.00
#
_symmetry.space_group_name_H-M   'P 1'
#
loop_
_entity.id
_entity.type
_entity.pdbx_description
1 polymer ?
#
loop_
_entity_poly.entity_id
_entity_poly.type
_entity_poly.pdbx_seq_one_letter_code
_entity_poly.pdbx_strand_id
1 'polypeptide(L)'
;MDKDETTSTTTQLAKIGYWSAQASLFLTEEKYSKAVALCKENLQGNTSPLSARFIYAKALYHAGQVESAEQQLNIILSNDSEHIAALKCLADIKFQQGDRFGSMSLYEQILSLDPYCTILYSPIEKKKEQTTTTTITLKRQKETTKEHSKKDLRKVLIYTETVGDLYLQ
;
A
#
# COMPACT_ATOMS: atom_id res chain seq x y z
N MET A 1 -24.57 -12.91 3.81
CA MET A 1 -25.57 -13.04 2.73
C MET A 1 -24.81 -13.04 1.41
N ASP A 2 -25.23 -13.86 0.44
CA ASP A 2 -24.97 -13.67 -1.02
C ASP A 2 -23.74 -14.33 -1.69
N LYS A 3 -23.17 -15.42 -1.15
CA LYS A 3 -22.27 -16.26 -1.99
C LYS A 3 -23.06 -17.15 -2.96
N ASP A 4 -24.22 -17.68 -2.55
CA ASP A 4 -24.96 -18.63 -3.38
C ASP A 4 -25.64 -17.97 -4.59
N GLU A 5 -26.16 -16.75 -4.44
CA GLU A 5 -26.84 -16.03 -5.52
C GLU A 5 -25.84 -15.53 -6.60
N THR A 6 -24.65 -15.09 -6.19
CA THR A 6 -23.58 -14.70 -7.11
C THR A 6 -22.98 -15.90 -7.86
N THR A 7 -22.93 -17.08 -7.25
CA THR A 7 -22.56 -18.32 -7.96
C THR A 7 -23.62 -18.74 -8.97
N SER A 8 -24.92 -18.55 -8.68
CA SER A 8 -26.01 -18.87 -9.60
C SER A 8 -25.96 -18.01 -10.87
N THR A 9 -25.78 -16.69 -10.72
CA THR A 9 -25.71 -15.76 -11.86
C THR A 9 -24.44 -15.93 -12.69
N THR A 10 -23.29 -16.13 -12.05
CA THR A 10 -22.03 -16.42 -12.77
C THR A 10 -22.09 -17.77 -13.50
N THR A 11 -22.75 -18.78 -12.93
CA THR A 11 -22.98 -20.06 -13.60
C THR A 11 -23.90 -19.92 -14.82
N GLN A 12 -24.92 -19.08 -14.74
CA GLN A 12 -25.78 -18.76 -15.89
C GLN A 12 -24.99 -18.04 -17.00
N LEU A 13 -24.20 -17.02 -16.64
CA LEU A 13 -23.35 -16.28 -17.60
C LEU A 13 -22.28 -17.17 -18.24
N ALA A 14 -21.71 -18.11 -17.47
CA ALA A 14 -20.77 -19.10 -17.97
C ALA A 14 -21.42 -20.04 -18.99
N LYS A 15 -22.69 -20.43 -18.79
CA LYS A 15 -23.47 -21.24 -19.75
C LYS A 15 -23.83 -20.48 -21.02
N ILE A 16 -24.01 -19.15 -20.94
CA ILE A 16 -24.30 -18.27 -22.09
C ILE A 16 -23.04 -18.05 -22.97
N GLY A 17 -21.87 -18.54 -22.55
CA GLY A 17 -20.62 -18.46 -23.33
C GLY A 17 -19.77 -17.24 -22.97
N TYR A 18 -20.01 -16.59 -21.83
CA TYR A 18 -19.15 -15.49 -21.37
C TYR A 18 -17.87 -16.05 -20.73
N TRP A 19 -16.77 -16.00 -21.46
CA TRP A 19 -15.50 -16.61 -21.06
C TRP A 19 -14.93 -16.06 -19.75
N SER A 20 -15.17 -14.79 -19.40
CA SER A 20 -14.67 -14.26 -18.12
C SER A 20 -15.45 -14.77 -16.90
N ALA A 21 -16.73 -15.13 -17.06
CA ALA A 21 -17.48 -15.85 -16.03
C ALA A 21 -16.98 -17.29 -15.89
N GLN A 22 -16.66 -17.96 -17.01
CA GLN A 22 -16.03 -19.29 -16.99
C GLN A 22 -14.65 -19.28 -16.32
N ALA A 23 -13.82 -18.28 -16.63
CA ALA A 23 -12.52 -18.10 -15.97
C ALA A 23 -12.67 -17.87 -14.46
N SER A 24 -13.68 -17.08 -14.05
CA SER A 24 -14.00 -16.91 -12.63
C SER A 24 -14.47 -18.20 -11.96
N LEU A 25 -15.24 -19.03 -12.65
CA LEU A 25 -15.65 -20.36 -12.17
C LEU A 25 -14.41 -21.27 -11.99
N PHE A 26 -13.51 -21.29 -12.96
CA PHE A 26 -12.26 -22.06 -12.83
C PHE A 26 -11.38 -21.60 -11.66
N LEU A 27 -11.39 -20.30 -11.32
CA LEU A 27 -10.73 -19.80 -10.12
C LEU A 27 -11.36 -20.35 -8.84
N THR A 28 -12.70 -20.43 -8.77
CA THR A 28 -13.40 -20.99 -7.61
C THR A 28 -13.22 -22.51 -7.50
N GLU A 29 -13.02 -23.19 -8.63
CA GLU A 29 -12.71 -24.63 -8.70
C GLU A 29 -11.21 -24.94 -8.54
N GLU A 30 -10.37 -23.95 -8.23
CA GLU A 30 -8.91 -24.07 -8.09
C GLU A 30 -8.18 -24.56 -9.36
N LYS A 31 -8.84 -24.52 -10.51
CA LYS A 31 -8.28 -24.93 -11.82
C LYS A 31 -7.53 -23.77 -12.48
N TYR A 32 -6.48 -23.28 -11.83
CA TYR A 32 -5.77 -22.07 -12.24
C TYR A 32 -5.14 -22.17 -13.63
N SER A 33 -4.58 -23.34 -13.99
CA SER A 33 -3.98 -23.56 -15.32
C SER A 33 -4.98 -23.43 -16.47
N LYS A 34 -6.20 -23.96 -16.29
CA LYS A 34 -7.28 -23.84 -17.27
C LYS A 34 -7.79 -22.40 -17.37
N ALA A 35 -7.91 -21.70 -16.23
CA ALA A 35 -8.28 -20.29 -16.22
C ALA A 35 -7.28 -19.42 -16.99
N VAL A 36 -5.98 -19.65 -16.78
CA VAL A 36 -4.90 -18.95 -17.50
C VAL A 36 -5.00 -19.19 -19.01
N ALA A 37 -5.17 -20.46 -19.44
CA ALA A 37 -5.28 -20.80 -20.85
C ALA A 37 -6.50 -20.13 -21.52
N LEU A 38 -7.67 -20.23 -20.90
CA LEU A 38 -8.91 -19.62 -21.41
C LEU A 38 -8.78 -18.10 -21.56
N CYS A 39 -8.26 -17.43 -20.52
CA CYS A 39 -8.01 -16.00 -20.57
C CYS A 39 -7.00 -15.63 -21.65
N LYS A 40 -5.89 -16.37 -21.78
CA LYS A 40 -4.85 -16.09 -22.78
C LYS A 40 -5.36 -16.21 -24.21
N GLU A 41 -6.27 -17.14 -24.49
CA GLU A 41 -6.90 -17.30 -25.80
C GLU A 41 -7.84 -16.13 -26.12
N ASN A 42 -8.65 -15.69 -25.15
CA ASN A 42 -9.67 -14.67 -25.35
C ASN A 42 -9.14 -13.23 -25.25
N LEU A 43 -8.02 -13.00 -24.53
CA LEU A 43 -7.38 -11.68 -24.39
C LEU A 43 -6.50 -11.29 -25.59
N GLN A 44 -6.38 -12.11 -26.63
CA GLN A 44 -5.60 -11.75 -27.83
C GLN A 44 -6.17 -10.56 -28.62
N GLY A 45 -7.37 -10.08 -28.27
CA GLY A 45 -7.97 -8.86 -28.81
C GLY A 45 -7.66 -7.60 -27.99
N ASN A 46 -7.44 -6.47 -28.68
CA ASN A 46 -7.12 -5.16 -28.09
C ASN A 46 -8.18 -4.60 -27.12
N THR A 47 -9.44 -5.03 -27.22
CA THR A 47 -10.56 -4.46 -26.45
C THR A 47 -11.07 -5.46 -25.41
N SER A 48 -10.18 -5.97 -24.57
CA SER A 48 -10.58 -6.80 -23.43
C SER A 48 -10.97 -5.91 -22.24
N PRO A 49 -12.11 -6.14 -21.58
CA PRO A 49 -12.52 -5.35 -20.42
C PRO A 49 -11.52 -5.54 -19.27
N LEU A 50 -11.25 -4.46 -18.53
CA LEU A 50 -10.29 -4.45 -17.41
C LEU A 50 -10.63 -5.51 -16.36
N SER A 51 -11.92 -5.77 -16.13
CA SER A 51 -12.41 -6.82 -15.23
C SER A 51 -11.95 -8.22 -15.64
N ALA A 52 -11.92 -8.53 -16.94
CA ALA A 52 -11.48 -9.83 -17.41
C ALA A 52 -9.95 -9.96 -17.37
N ARG A 53 -9.21 -8.87 -17.63
CA ARG A 53 -7.76 -8.83 -17.42
C ARG A 53 -7.40 -8.99 -15.93
N PHE A 54 -8.23 -8.47 -15.03
CA PHE A 54 -8.06 -8.68 -13.58
C PHE A 54 -8.26 -10.15 -13.18
N ILE A 55 -9.28 -10.82 -13.72
CA ILE A 55 -9.49 -12.27 -13.52
C ILE A 55 -8.28 -13.06 -14.04
N TYR A 56 -7.71 -12.65 -15.18
CA TYR A 56 -6.49 -13.26 -15.71
C TYR A 56 -5.28 -13.06 -14.79
N ALA A 57 -5.05 -11.85 -14.30
CA ALA A 57 -3.98 -11.58 -13.33
C ALA A 57 -4.12 -12.41 -12.05
N LYS A 58 -5.36 -12.54 -11.53
CA LYS A 58 -5.65 -13.37 -10.37
C LYS A 58 -5.38 -14.85 -10.64
N ALA A 59 -5.74 -15.35 -11.82
CA ALA A 59 -5.43 -16.72 -12.23
C ALA A 59 -3.93 -16.98 -12.34
N LEU A 60 -3.16 -16.03 -12.87
CA LEU A 60 -1.70 -16.10 -12.93
C LEU A 60 -1.06 -16.13 -11.54
N TYR A 61 -1.54 -15.27 -10.63
CA TYR A 61 -1.07 -15.23 -9.24
C TYR A 61 -1.28 -16.57 -8.53
N HIS A 62 -2.50 -17.13 -8.60
CA HIS A 62 -2.79 -18.45 -8.02
C HIS A 62 -2.06 -19.60 -8.73
N ALA A 63 -1.74 -19.45 -10.02
CA ALA A 63 -0.90 -20.40 -10.76
C ALA A 63 0.61 -20.29 -10.42
N GLY A 64 1.01 -19.36 -9.53
CA GLY A 64 2.41 -19.11 -9.16
C GLY A 64 3.20 -18.29 -10.18
N GLN A 65 2.55 -17.80 -11.25
CA GLN A 65 3.17 -16.94 -12.27
C GLN A 65 3.10 -15.47 -11.83
N VAL A 66 3.78 -15.17 -10.71
CA VAL A 66 3.71 -13.87 -10.04
C VAL A 66 4.18 -12.72 -10.94
N GLU A 67 5.29 -12.90 -11.66
CA GLU A 67 5.82 -11.87 -12.57
C GLU A 67 4.83 -11.52 -13.70
N SER A 68 4.22 -12.54 -14.30
CA SER A 68 3.19 -12.33 -15.33
C SER A 68 1.94 -11.68 -14.75
N ALA A 69 1.56 -12.01 -13.51
CA ALA A 69 0.44 -11.37 -12.82
C ALA A 69 0.71 -9.87 -12.62
N GLU A 70 1.92 -9.48 -12.19
CA GLU A 70 2.31 -8.07 -12.06
C GLU A 70 2.21 -7.31 -13.39
N GLN A 71 2.70 -7.91 -14.48
CA GLN A 71 2.61 -7.29 -15.80
C GLN A 71 1.16 -6.99 -16.19
N GLN A 72 0.24 -7.93 -15.95
CA GLN A 72 -1.17 -7.72 -16.24
C GLN A 72 -1.81 -6.67 -15.33
N LEU A 73 -1.44 -6.63 -14.05
CA LEU A 73 -1.90 -5.60 -13.10
C LEU A 73 -1.40 -4.22 -13.49
N ASN A 74 -0.13 -4.08 -13.90
CA ASN A 74 0.43 -2.82 -14.37
C ASN A 74 -0.31 -2.29 -15.61
N ILE A 75 -0.72 -3.17 -16.53
CA ILE A 75 -1.55 -2.76 -17.68
C ILE A 75 -2.92 -2.27 -17.22
N ILE A 76 -3.53 -2.90 -16.21
CA ILE A 76 -4.80 -2.44 -15.65
C ILE A 76 -4.61 -1.04 -15.04
N LEU A 77 -3.59 -0.85 -14.21
CA LEU A 77 -3.28 0.43 -13.56
C LEU A 77 -2.88 1.54 -14.54
N SER A 78 -2.33 1.18 -15.70
CA SER A 78 -2.03 2.15 -16.77
C SER A 78 -3.30 2.68 -17.45
N ASN A 79 -4.38 1.90 -17.45
CA ASN A 79 -5.67 2.32 -18.01
C ASN A 79 -6.59 2.95 -16.95
N ASP A 80 -6.56 2.40 -15.74
CA ASP A 80 -7.33 2.81 -14.58
C ASP A 80 -6.42 2.81 -13.35
N SER A 81 -5.81 3.96 -13.09
CA SER A 81 -4.87 4.15 -11.98
C SER A 81 -5.53 4.05 -10.61
N GLU A 82 -6.85 4.22 -10.54
CA GLU A 82 -7.63 4.19 -9.30
C GLU A 82 -8.30 2.84 -9.08
N HIS A 83 -7.92 1.81 -9.85
CA HIS A 83 -8.48 0.47 -9.73
C HIS A 83 -8.08 -0.20 -8.41
N ILE A 84 -8.87 0.04 -7.36
CA ILE A 84 -8.63 -0.39 -5.99
C ILE A 84 -8.26 -1.90 -5.88
N ALA A 85 -8.98 -2.77 -6.59
CA ALA A 85 -8.74 -4.22 -6.53
C ALA A 85 -7.37 -4.62 -7.12
N ALA A 86 -6.90 -3.92 -8.14
CA ALA A 86 -5.62 -4.17 -8.81
C ALA A 86 -4.47 -3.60 -7.98
N LEU A 87 -4.63 -2.39 -7.43
CA LEU A 87 -3.70 -1.81 -6.46
C LEU A 87 -3.49 -2.77 -5.27
N LYS A 88 -4.58 -3.31 -4.73
CA LYS A 88 -4.50 -4.28 -3.62
C LYS A 88 -3.74 -5.54 -4.03
N CYS A 89 -4.09 -6.15 -5.15
CA CYS A 89 -3.38 -7.35 -5.61
C CYS A 89 -1.89 -7.10 -5.85
N LEU A 90 -1.53 -5.95 -6.43
CA LEU A 90 -0.12 -5.58 -6.63
C LEU A 90 0.59 -5.37 -5.29
N ALA A 91 -0.05 -4.69 -4.33
CA ALA A 91 0.48 -4.48 -2.99
C ALA A 91 0.71 -5.80 -2.24
N ASP A 92 -0.24 -6.74 -2.33
CA ASP A 92 -0.15 -8.08 -1.75
C ASP A 92 1.03 -8.87 -2.36
N ILE A 93 1.22 -8.78 -3.69
CA ILE A 93 2.34 -9.40 -4.39
C ILE A 93 3.68 -8.80 -3.93
N LYS A 94 3.79 -7.47 -3.89
CA LYS A 94 5.00 -6.77 -3.44
C LYS A 94 5.35 -7.11 -1.99
N PHE A 95 4.33 -7.22 -1.14
CA PHE A 95 4.50 -7.68 0.24
C PHE A 95 5.09 -9.09 0.29
N GLN A 96 4.56 -10.03 -0.50
CA GLN A 96 5.05 -11.39 -0.57
C GLN A 96 6.48 -11.49 -1.14
N GLN A 97 6.86 -10.59 -2.03
CA GLN A 97 8.22 -10.49 -2.58
C GLN A 97 9.24 -9.88 -1.59
N GLY A 98 8.78 -9.33 -0.46
CA GLY A 98 9.62 -8.69 0.54
C GLY A 98 9.80 -7.18 0.36
N ASP A 99 9.21 -6.58 -0.68
CA ASP A 99 9.17 -5.13 -0.86
C ASP A 99 8.06 -4.51 0.01
N ARG A 100 8.35 -4.44 1.30
CA ARG A 100 7.41 -3.88 2.29
C ARG A 100 7.17 -2.39 2.09
N PHE A 101 8.17 -1.64 1.60
CA PHE A 101 8.06 -0.20 1.39
C PHE A 101 7.14 0.11 0.21
N GLY A 102 7.36 -0.54 -0.94
CA GLY A 102 6.50 -0.39 -2.11
C GLY A 102 5.07 -0.84 -1.82
N SER A 103 4.91 -1.96 -1.12
CA SER A 103 3.61 -2.46 -0.67
C SER A 103 2.86 -1.45 0.22
N MET A 104 3.54 -0.86 1.21
CA MET A 104 2.93 0.13 2.11
C MET A 104 2.45 1.37 1.35
N SER A 105 3.25 1.89 0.42
CA SER A 105 2.86 3.04 -0.40
C SER A 105 1.60 2.76 -1.23
N LEU A 106 1.47 1.55 -1.78
CA LEU A 106 0.27 1.16 -2.53
C LEU A 106 -0.95 1.03 -1.63
N TYR A 107 -0.81 0.50 -0.41
CA TYR A 107 -1.91 0.45 0.54
C TYR A 107 -2.36 1.84 1.02
N GLU A 108 -1.42 2.77 1.22
CA GLU A 108 -1.73 4.17 1.54
C GLU A 108 -2.48 4.87 0.41
N GLN A 109 -2.12 4.60 -0.85
CA GLN A 109 -2.87 5.09 -2.01
C GLN A 109 -4.31 4.58 -2.00
N ILE A 110 -4.53 3.28 -1.72
CA ILE A 110 -5.89 2.73 -1.65
C ILE A 110 -6.69 3.39 -0.52
N LEU A 111 -6.10 3.59 0.66
CA LEU A 111 -6.75 4.28 1.78
C LEU A 111 -7.06 5.75 1.49
N SER A 112 -6.28 6.39 0.61
CA SER A 112 -6.50 7.77 0.18
C SER A 112 -7.69 7.87 -0.79
N LEU A 113 -7.86 6.86 -1.67
CA LEU A 113 -8.97 6.77 -2.61
C LEU A 113 -10.29 6.38 -1.91
N ASP A 114 -10.24 5.35 -1.05
CA ASP A 114 -11.39 4.91 -0.26
C ASP A 114 -10.99 4.69 1.22
N PRO A 115 -11.24 5.69 2.09
CA PRO A 115 -10.95 5.60 3.52
C PRO A 115 -11.72 4.50 4.28
N TYR A 116 -12.82 3.98 3.71
CA TYR A 116 -13.69 2.97 4.34
C TYR A 116 -13.59 1.61 3.65
N CYS A 117 -12.58 1.41 2.80
CA CYS A 117 -12.44 0.19 2.02
C CYS A 117 -12.24 -1.05 2.91
N THR A 118 -13.28 -1.90 2.99
CA THR A 118 -13.30 -3.12 3.82
C THR A 118 -12.34 -4.21 3.33
N ILE A 119 -11.91 -4.12 2.06
CA ILE A 119 -10.95 -5.04 1.45
C ILE A 119 -9.53 -4.97 2.04
N LEU A 120 -9.18 -3.91 2.79
CA LEU A 120 -7.88 -3.73 3.42
C LEU A 120 -7.83 -4.16 4.90
N TYR A 121 -8.90 -4.77 5.44
CA TYR A 121 -9.08 -4.94 6.89
C TYR A 121 -8.14 -5.94 7.60
N SER A 122 -6.97 -6.28 7.04
CA SER A 122 -5.94 -7.06 7.73
C SER A 122 -4.56 -6.87 7.08
N PRO A 123 -3.44 -6.71 7.81
CA PRO A 123 -3.17 -6.24 9.16
C PRO A 123 -2.21 -5.02 9.09
N ILE A 124 -2.54 -4.00 8.30
CA ILE A 124 -1.93 -2.69 8.53
C ILE A 124 -2.65 -2.18 9.77
N GLU A 125 -2.18 -2.62 10.94
CA GLU A 125 -2.45 -1.87 12.15
C GLU A 125 -2.22 -0.42 11.77
N LYS A 126 -3.25 0.42 11.96
CA LYS A 126 -3.07 1.86 12.07
C LYS A 126 -2.11 2.04 13.25
N LYS A 127 -0.82 1.80 13.02
CA LYS A 127 0.23 2.29 13.87
C LYS A 127 0.19 3.76 13.55
N LYS A 128 -0.76 4.46 14.21
CA LYS A 128 -0.70 5.90 14.45
C LYS A 128 0.77 6.16 14.61
N GLU A 129 1.32 6.92 13.68
CA GLU A 129 2.72 7.29 13.70
C GLU A 129 3.05 7.55 15.16
N GLN A 130 3.77 6.60 15.77
CA GLN A 130 4.50 6.90 16.96
C GLN A 130 5.57 7.79 16.37
N THR A 131 5.23 9.06 16.19
CA THR A 131 6.12 10.19 16.34
C THR A 131 7.00 9.76 17.48
N THR A 132 8.13 9.17 17.11
CA THR A 132 9.13 8.78 18.08
C THR A 132 9.83 10.11 18.35
N THR A 133 9.07 11.05 18.91
CA THR A 133 9.59 12.04 19.81
C THR A 133 10.14 11.18 20.93
N THR A 134 11.39 10.73 20.74
CA THR A 134 12.20 10.27 21.84
C THR A 134 12.28 11.49 22.74
N THR A 135 11.29 11.63 23.63
CA THR A 135 11.39 12.54 24.76
C THR A 135 12.58 12.01 25.51
N ILE A 136 13.74 12.62 25.27
CA ILE A 136 14.91 12.39 26.10
C ILE A 136 14.50 12.95 27.45
N THR A 137 13.88 12.12 28.28
CA THR A 137 13.61 12.46 29.67
C THR A 137 14.97 12.47 30.33
N LEU A 138 15.68 13.59 30.20
CA LEU A 138 16.88 13.90 30.96
C LEU A 138 16.44 13.97 32.42
N LYS A 139 16.57 12.86 33.15
CA LYS A 139 16.49 12.90 34.60
C LYS A 139 17.63 13.79 35.05
N ARG A 140 17.30 14.97 35.58
CA ARG A 140 18.25 15.87 36.25
C ARG A 140 18.95 15.07 37.37
N GLN A 141 20.12 14.53 37.05
CA GLN A 141 21.03 14.00 38.05
C GLN A 141 21.55 15.21 38.83
N LYS A 142 21.54 15.15 40.17
CA LYS A 142 22.26 16.13 40.97
C LYS A 142 23.70 16.08 40.51
N GLU A 143 24.18 17.16 39.90
CA GLU A 143 25.56 17.31 39.51
C GLU A 143 26.41 16.98 40.74
N THR A 144 27.13 15.86 40.68
CA THR A 144 28.17 15.60 41.66
C THR A 144 29.18 16.70 41.47
N THR A 145 29.23 17.60 42.43
CA THR A 145 30.17 18.72 42.52
C THR A 145 31.57 18.12 42.64
N LYS A 146 32.14 17.68 41.51
CA LYS A 146 33.59 17.56 41.41
C LYS A 146 34.07 18.98 41.35
N GLU A 147 34.60 19.43 42.48
CA GLU A 147 35.37 20.65 42.69
C GLU A 147 36.19 20.98 41.43
N HIS A 148 35.60 21.75 40.52
CA HIS A 148 36.34 22.32 39.41
C HIS A 148 37.09 23.49 40.01
N SER A 149 38.40 23.29 40.15
CA SER A 149 39.40 24.27 40.52
C SER A 149 38.98 25.67 40.11
N LYS A 150 38.97 26.60 41.09
CA LYS A 150 38.76 28.03 40.92
C LYS A 150 39.62 28.54 39.76
N LYS A 151 39.06 28.56 38.56
CA LYS A 151 39.64 29.26 37.43
C LYS A 151 38.72 30.44 37.19
N ASP A 152 39.28 31.64 37.41
CA ASP A 152 38.57 32.91 37.33
C ASP A 152 37.68 32.97 36.08
N LEU A 153 36.37 33.03 36.33
CA LEU A 153 35.37 33.23 35.31
C LEU A 153 35.59 34.64 34.74
N ARG A 154 35.99 34.73 33.47
CA ARG A 154 36.11 36.02 32.79
C ARG A 154 34.74 36.69 32.79
N LYS A 155 34.68 37.91 33.31
CA LYS A 155 33.48 38.75 33.32
C LYS A 155 33.19 39.16 31.86
N VAL A 156 32.37 38.38 31.16
CA VAL A 156 31.91 38.75 29.83
C VAL A 156 30.86 39.84 30.02
N LEU A 157 31.23 41.09 29.70
CA LEU A 157 30.30 42.20 29.67
C LEU A 157 29.42 42.02 28.43
N ILE A 158 28.17 41.61 28.63
CA ILE A 158 27.19 41.54 27.55
C ILE A 158 26.67 42.97 27.37
N TYR A 159 27.21 43.71 26.39
CA TYR A 159 26.64 44.98 25.98
C TYR A 159 25.36 44.68 25.20
N THR A 160 24.21 44.86 25.85
CA THR A 160 22.94 44.99 25.16
C THR A 160 22.76 46.46 24.85
N GLU A 161 23.33 46.93 23.74
CA GLU A 161 22.86 48.18 23.16
C GLU A 161 21.40 47.95 22.77
N THR A 162 20.50 48.69 23.42
CA THR A 162 19.09 48.63 23.08
C THR A 162 18.89 49.47 21.83
N VAL A 163 17.98 49.07 20.94
CA VAL A 163 17.68 49.83 19.70
C VAL A 163 17.31 51.29 20.01
N GLY A 164 16.90 51.61 21.23
CA GLY A 164 16.67 52.98 21.70
C GLY A 164 17.92 53.88 21.75
N ASP A 165 19.12 53.31 21.94
CA ASP A 165 20.38 54.09 21.98
C ASP A 165 20.85 54.53 20.59
N LEU A 166 20.37 53.88 19.53
CA LEU A 166 20.73 54.16 18.13
C LEU A 166 19.93 55.32 17.50
N TYR A 167 18.81 55.72 18.11
CA TYR A 167 17.87 56.70 17.53
C TYR A 167 17.97 58.12 18.10
N LEU A 168 18.97 58.41 18.95
CA LEU A 168 19.11 59.70 19.66
C LEU A 168 20.37 60.52 19.30
N GLN A 169 20.89 60.41 18.07
CA GLN A 169 21.89 61.34 17.54
C GLN A 169 21.29 62.38 16.59
#